data_AF-A0A956BHN6-F1
#
_entry.id   AF-A0A956BHN6-F1
#
_cell.length_a   1.000
_cell.length_b   1.000
_cell.length_c   1.000
_cell.angle_alpha   90.00
_cell.angle_beta   90.00
_cell.angle_gamma   90.00
#
_symmetry.space_group_name_H-M   'P 1'
#
loop_
_entity.id
_entity.type
_entity.pdbx_description
1 polymer ?
#
loop_
_entity_poly.entity_id
_entity_poly.type
_entity_poly.pdbx_seq_one_letter_code
_entity_poly.pdbx_strand_id
1 'polypeptide(L)'
;MEADNLQVHMALLERGAGVGFLPELLAAPALNEGRLVRMLPNWFADPLSFHVVTPSARRHGAAVTRFVDELVDHFRETCERELLSTVLPPRPWENQLTRCSLVG
;
A
#
# COMPACT_ATOMS: atom_id res chain seq x y z
N MET A 1 -4.40 6.86 21.43
CA MET A 1 -4.86 5.46 21.43
C MET A 1 -3.98 4.75 20.43
N GLU A 2 -3.12 3.84 20.89
CA GLU A 2 -2.14 3.16 20.02
C GLU A 2 -2.63 1.74 19.77
N ALA A 3 -2.89 1.42 18.50
CA ALA A 3 -3.27 0.08 18.06
C ALA A 3 -2.25 -0.36 17.01
N ASP A 4 -1.45 -1.39 17.31
CA ASP A 4 -0.49 -1.96 16.35
C ASP A 4 -1.18 -2.85 15.29
N ASN A 5 -2.46 -3.14 15.50
CA ASN A 5 -3.27 -3.97 14.63
C ASN A 5 -4.24 -3.12 13.83
N LEU A 6 -4.12 -3.24 12.52
CA LEU A 6 -4.89 -2.48 11.55
C LEU A 6 -6.39 -2.77 11.59
N GLN A 7 -6.79 -3.98 11.98
CA GLN A 7 -8.21 -4.35 12.15
C GLN A 7 -8.86 -3.58 13.31
N VAL A 8 -8.15 -3.46 14.43
CA VAL A 8 -8.61 -2.68 15.58
C VAL A 8 -8.67 -1.20 15.21
N HIS A 9 -7.67 -0.72 14.49
CA HIS A 9 -7.61 0.66 14.03
C HIS A 9 -8.81 1.02 13.13
N MET A 10 -9.14 0.13 12.18
CA MET A 10 -10.31 0.28 11.30
C MET A 10 -11.61 0.39 12.10
N ALA A 11 -11.85 -0.55 13.03
CA ALA A 11 -13.07 -0.58 13.82
C ALA A 11 -13.25 0.66 14.73
N LEU A 12 -12.14 1.26 15.18
CA LEU A 12 -12.18 2.51 15.94
C LEU A 12 -12.55 3.70 15.04
N LEU A 13 -11.98 3.77 13.85
CA LEU A 13 -12.24 4.85 12.89
C LEU A 13 -13.68 4.83 12.38
N GLU A 14 -14.22 3.65 12.06
CA GLU A 14 -15.64 3.51 11.66
C GLU A 14 -16.61 3.91 12.78
N ARG A 15 -16.18 3.88 14.04
CA ARG A 15 -16.96 4.35 15.21
C ARG A 15 -16.78 5.83 15.51
N GLY A 16 -16.05 6.57 14.67
CA GLY A 16 -15.82 8.00 14.86
C GLY A 16 -14.83 8.32 15.99
N ALA A 17 -13.94 7.39 16.36
CA ALA A 17 -12.94 7.64 17.41
C ALA A 17 -11.84 8.63 17.00
N GLY A 18 -11.86 9.14 15.76
CA GLY A 18 -10.96 10.18 15.28
C GLY A 18 -10.63 10.05 13.79
N VAL A 19 -9.44 10.51 13.42
CA VAL A 19 -8.85 10.40 12.08
C VAL A 19 -7.67 9.42 12.13
N GLY A 20 -7.44 8.69 11.05
CA GLY A 20 -6.37 7.70 11.00
C GLY A 20 -5.84 7.45 9.60
N PHE A 21 -4.63 6.91 9.55
CA PHE A 21 -3.96 6.54 8.31
C PHE A 21 -4.10 5.04 8.07
N LEU A 22 -4.71 4.67 6.95
CA LEU A 22 -5.03 3.29 6.60
C LEU A 22 -4.53 2.99 5.18
N PRO A 23 -4.01 1.78 4.91
CA PRO A 23 -3.82 1.30 3.55
C PRO A 23 -5.13 1.33 2.78
N GLU A 24 -5.05 1.80 1.53
CA GLU A 24 -6.21 2.04 0.67
C GLU A 24 -7.07 0.78 0.46
N LEU A 25 -6.44 -0.37 0.23
CA LEU A 25 -7.10 -1.66 0.09
C LEU A 25 -8.06 -1.98 1.26
N LEU A 26 -7.68 -1.61 2.48
CA LEU A 26 -8.47 -1.89 3.68
C LEU A 26 -9.56 -0.83 3.91
N ALA A 27 -9.29 0.41 3.54
CA ALA A 27 -10.25 1.49 3.66
C ALA A 27 -11.31 1.49 2.54
N ALA A 28 -10.98 0.94 1.36
CA ALA A 28 -11.79 1.02 0.15
C ALA A 28 -13.26 0.56 0.34
N PRO A 29 -13.56 -0.57 1.01
CA PRO A 29 -14.95 -0.96 1.26
C PRO A 29 -15.71 0.08 2.09
N ALA A 30 -15.11 0.55 3.19
CA ALA A 30 -15.75 1.52 4.07
C ALA A 30 -15.87 2.92 3.45
N LEU A 31 -14.94 3.30 2.58
CA LEU A 31 -15.03 4.52 1.78
C LEU A 31 -16.17 4.42 0.75
N ASN A 32 -16.26 3.30 0.04
CA ASN A 32 -17.31 3.05 -0.95
C ASN A 32 -18.72 3.01 -0.32
N GLU A 33 -18.82 2.46 0.88
CA GLU A 33 -20.07 2.38 1.65
C GLU A 33 -20.37 3.67 2.44
N GLY A 34 -19.50 4.68 2.36
CA GLY A 34 -19.69 5.96 3.05
C GLY A 34 -19.54 5.91 4.57
N ARG A 35 -19.04 4.80 5.13
CA ARG A 35 -18.70 4.69 6.56
C ARG A 35 -17.47 5.52 6.93
N LEU A 36 -16.54 5.67 5.99
CA LEU A 36 -15.37 6.52 6.11
C LEU A 36 -15.37 7.57 4.99
N VAL A 37 -14.63 8.65 5.22
CA VAL A 37 -14.38 9.70 4.23
C VAL A 37 -12.88 9.94 4.12
N ARG A 38 -12.38 10.16 2.90
CA ARG A 38 -10.99 10.52 2.66
C ARG A 38 -10.74 11.95 3.14
N MET A 39 -9.78 12.11 4.04
CA MET A 39 -9.24 13.41 4.42
C MET A 39 -7.93 13.67 3.67
N LEU A 40 -7.63 14.95 3.42
CA LEU A 40 -6.40 15.39 2.73
C LEU A 40 -6.15 14.68 1.38
N PRO A 41 -7.08 14.81 0.40
CA PRO A 41 -6.99 14.06 -0.85
C PRO A 41 -5.74 14.34 -1.71
N ASN A 42 -5.05 15.46 -1.45
CA ASN A 42 -3.82 15.85 -2.16
C ASN A 42 -2.54 15.51 -1.38
N TRP A 43 -2.67 14.89 -0.21
CA TRP A 43 -1.54 14.45 0.60
C TRP A 43 -1.30 12.95 0.40
N PHE A 44 -0.03 12.58 0.32
CA PHE A 44 0.40 11.20 0.12
C PHE A 44 1.49 10.87 1.13
N ALA A 45 1.44 9.67 1.68
CA ALA A 45 2.57 9.10 2.40
C ALA A 45 3.64 8.62 1.42
N ASP A 46 4.86 8.46 1.92
CA ASP A 46 5.94 7.84 1.15
C ASP A 46 5.53 6.43 0.70
N PRO A 47 5.94 6.00 -0.51
CA PRO A 47 5.59 4.67 -1.02
C PRO A 47 6.04 3.56 -0.05
N LEU A 48 5.10 2.69 0.33
CA LEU A 48 5.42 1.49 1.11
C LEU A 48 5.98 0.41 0.17
N SER A 49 7.17 -0.09 0.48
CA SER A 49 7.78 -1.21 -0.25
C SER A 49 7.41 -2.54 0.40
N PHE A 50 6.90 -3.49 -0.39
CA PHE A 50 6.68 -4.87 0.06
C PHE A 50 7.92 -5.71 -0.24
N HIS A 51 8.37 -6.47 0.75
CA HIS A 51 9.52 -7.36 0.63
C HIS A 51 9.14 -8.79 0.95
N VAL A 52 9.57 -9.72 0.10
CA VAL A 52 9.48 -11.15 0.38
C VAL A 52 10.72 -11.56 1.15
N VAL A 53 10.56 -11.81 2.45
CA VAL A 53 11.66 -12.24 3.33
C VAL A 53 11.65 -13.76 3.41
N THR A 54 12.77 -14.38 3.05
CA THR A 54 12.99 -15.83 3.18
C THR A 54 14.27 -16.09 3.97
N PRO A 55 14.38 -17.20 4.71
CA PRO A 55 15.62 -17.57 5.37
C PRO A 55 16.77 -17.63 4.36
N SER A 56 17.96 -17.20 4.79
CA SER A 56 19.16 -17.28 3.96
C SER A 56 19.52 -18.75 3.72
N ALA A 57 19.14 -19.27 2.55
CA ALA A 57 19.51 -20.59 2.09
C ALA A 57 20.54 -20.45 0.97
N ARG A 58 21.55 -21.34 0.92
CA ARG A 58 22.55 -21.35 -0.17
C ARG A 58 21.91 -21.55 -1.56
N ARG A 59 20.72 -22.15 -1.61
CA ARG A 59 19.86 -22.25 -2.79
C ARG A 59 18.42 -22.48 -2.34
N HIS A 60 17.50 -21.61 -2.75
CA HIS A 60 16.07 -21.91 -2.64
C HIS A 60 15.72 -23.05 -3.59
N GLY A 61 14.83 -23.94 -3.16
CA GLY A 61 14.29 -24.98 -4.05
C GLY A 61 13.39 -24.37 -5.13
N ALA A 62 13.25 -25.05 -6.27
CA ALA A 62 12.47 -24.56 -7.41
C ALA A 62 11.02 -24.17 -7.06
N ALA A 63 10.40 -24.85 -6.09
CA ALA A 63 9.06 -24.52 -5.61
C ALA A 63 8.99 -23.15 -4.92
N VAL A 64 10.01 -22.79 -4.12
CA VAL A 64 10.06 -21.49 -3.44
C VAL A 64 10.32 -20.37 -4.44
N THR A 65 11.28 -20.55 -5.35
CA THR A 65 11.54 -19.57 -6.42
C THR A 65 10.29 -19.31 -7.24
N ARG A 66 9.64 -20.38 -7.74
CA ARG A 66 8.41 -20.24 -8.52
C ARG A 66 7.29 -19.58 -7.73
N PHE A 67 7.12 -19.93 -6.45
CA PHE A 67 6.12 -19.26 -5.61
C PHE A 67 6.41 -17.75 -5.47
N VAL A 68 7.67 -17.37 -5.25
CA VAL A 68 8.05 -15.95 -5.13
C VAL A 68 7.84 -15.22 -6.45
N ASP A 69 8.19 -15.82 -7.58
CA ASP A 69 7.99 -15.23 -8.91
C ASP A 69 6.50 -14.97 -9.16
N GLU A 70 5.66 -15.99 -8.96
CA GLU A 70 4.20 -15.88 -9.11
C GLU A 70 3.58 -14.87 -8.14
N LEU A 71 4.10 -14.81 -6.91
CA LEU A 71 3.67 -13.82 -5.92
C LEU A 71 3.99 -12.40 -6.38
N VAL A 72 5.21 -12.15 -6.85
CA VAL A 72 5.64 -10.84 -7.33
C VAL A 72 4.80 -10.39 -8.53
N ASP A 73 4.57 -11.28 -9.49
CA ASP A 73 3.77 -10.97 -10.67
C ASP A 73 2.31 -10.71 -10.30
N HIS A 74 1.72 -11.53 -9.43
CA HIS A 74 0.35 -11.32 -8.95
C HIS A 74 0.16 -9.99 -8.21
N PHE A 75 1.12 -9.60 -7.36
CA PHE A 75 1.07 -8.33 -6.65
C PHE A 75 1.26 -7.13 -7.59
N ARG A 76 2.13 -7.25 -8.60
CA ARG A 76 2.31 -6.20 -9.62
C ARG A 76 1.00 -5.96 -10.37
N GLU A 77 0.37 -7.01 -10.88
CA GLU A 77 -0.91 -6.90 -11.59
C GLU A 77 -2.03 -6.34 -10.71
N THR A 78 -2.09 -6.75 -9.44
CA THR A 78 -3.14 -6.31 -8.52
C THR A 78 -2.97 -4.85 -8.14
N CYS A 79 -1.73 -4.40 -7.87
CA CYS A 79 -1.46 -2.99 -7.68
C CYS A 79 -1.79 -2.17 -8.94
N GLU A 80 -1.43 -2.64 -10.13
CA GLU A 80 -1.79 -1.97 -11.38
C GLU A 80 -3.31 -1.87 -11.55
N ARG A 81 -4.07 -2.95 -11.28
CA ARG A 81 -5.53 -2.92 -11.34
C ARG A 81 -6.16 -1.96 -10.32
N GLU A 82 -5.74 -2.00 -9.06
CA GLU A 82 -6.29 -1.11 -8.02
C GLU A 82 -5.91 0.36 -8.23
N LEU A 83 -4.69 0.62 -8.70
CA LEU A 83 -4.23 1.97 -9.08
C LEU A 83 -4.99 2.52 -10.30
N LEU A 84 -5.55 1.65 -11.15
CA LEU A 84 -6.36 2.05 -12.30
C LEU A 84 -7.86 2.13 -11.99
N SER A 85 -8.36 1.42 -10.96
CA SER A 85 -9.79 1.44 -10.58
C SER A 85 -10.16 2.57 -9.63
N THR A 86 -9.21 3.05 -8.82
CA THR A 86 -9.39 4.20 -7.95
C THR A 86 -8.74 5.42 -8.62
N VAL A 87 -9.43 6.56 -8.65
CA VAL A 87 -8.83 7.83 -9.09
C VAL A 87 -7.80 8.26 -8.06
N LEU A 88 -6.63 7.62 -8.06
CA LEU A 88 -5.46 8.11 -7.36
C LEU A 88 -5.04 9.41 -8.09
N PRO A 89 -4.92 10.55 -7.40
CA PRO A 89 -4.35 11.72 -8.02
C PRO A 89 -2.90 11.41 -8.47
N PRO A 90 -2.40 12.05 -9.53
CA PRO A 90 -1.05 11.82 -10.02
C PRO A 90 -0.04 11.98 -8.89
N ARG A 91 0.85 10.99 -8.73
CA ARG A 91 1.79 10.96 -7.61
C ARG A 91 2.80 12.11 -7.78
N PRO A 92 3.01 12.97 -6.77
CA PRO A 92 3.91 14.11 -6.90
C PRO A 92 5.36 13.73 -7.26
N TRP A 93 5.80 12.54 -6.82
CA TRP A 93 7.15 12.03 -7.02
C TRP A 93 7.39 11.40 -8.40
N GLU A 94 6.33 11.06 -9.15
CA GLU A 94 6.42 10.49 -10.50
C GLU A 94 7.06 11.49 -11.49
N ASN A 95 6.93 12.80 -11.22
CA ASN A 95 7.59 13.87 -11.96
C ASN A 95 8.94 14.34 -11.35
N GLN A 96 9.43 13.71 -10.28
CA GLN A 96 10.67 14.11 -9.60
C GLN A 96 11.88 13.19 -9.88
N LEU A 97 11.68 12.02 -10.49
CA LEU A 97 12.79 11.12 -10.86
C LEU A 97 13.69 11.70 -11.98
N THR A 98 13.24 12.70 -12.73
CA THR A 98 14.08 13.42 -13.72
C THR A 98 15.02 14.45 -13.10
N ARG A 99 14.99 14.65 -11.76
CA ARG A 99 15.81 15.67 -11.09
C ARG A 99 16.65 15.17 -9.91
N CYS A 100 16.81 13.85 -9.78
CA CYS A 100 17.91 13.25 -9.01
C CYS A 100 19.08 12.92 -9.95
N SER A 101 19.57 13.93 -10.66
CA SER A 101 20.96 13.97 -11.12
C SER A 101 21.66 15.06 -10.33
N LEU A 102 22.75 14.68 -9.66
CA LEU A 102 23.74 15.54 -8.98
C LEU A 102 23.27 16.27 -7.71
N VAL A 103 23.49 15.63 -6.56
CA VAL A 103 24.15 16.28 -5.41
C VAL A 103 25.03 15.23 -4.72
N GLY A 104 26.35 15.45 -4.77
CA GLY A 104 27.36 14.75 -3.95
C GLY A 104 28.25 13.77 -4.70
#